data_AF-A0A4Q6APP8-F1
#
_entry.id   AF-A0A4Q6APP8-F1
#
_cell.length_a   1.000
_cell.length_b   1.000
_cell.length_c   1.000
_cell.angle_alpha   90.00
_cell.angle_beta   90.00
_cell.angle_gamma   90.00
#
_symmetry.space_group_name_H-M   'P 1'
#
loop_
_entity.id
_entity.type
_entity.pdbx_description
1 polymer ?
#
loop_
_entity_poly.entity_id
_entity_poly.type
_entity_poly.pdbx_seq_one_letter_code
_entity_poly.pdbx_strand_id
1 'polypeptide(L)'
;IKAMQSLQELNGGSTRASNAQIMFLCLHASGLTLIPVSIIAARAALRAENPTDIFVPCMVATFVATMAAMIIVSIKQKINLFQPVILAWIGTISLLIALLVQFIVRMNADDVQSFSSVLSNSIILGIFFLIVLGALYKRIDIFDAFIEGAKGGFETAVRIIPYLVGMLVAISMLRTSGTFEAIIDAMKSVFAAIGADTRFVDGLPTALIKPLSGSGARGMMIDTMTTYGVDSFAGRLACVLQGSSDTTFYVIAVYFGAVSVKDTRYSVGAMLLADLVGIITSILLAYLFFG
;
A
#
# COMPACT_ATOMS: atom_id res chain seq x y z
N ILE A 1 10.00 5.74 -9.55
CA ILE A 1 10.85 6.96 -9.60
C ILE A 1 11.02 7.52 -11.03
N LYS A 2 11.54 6.77 -12.01
CA LYS A 2 11.71 7.29 -13.40
C LYS A 2 10.44 7.91 -14.00
N ALA A 3 9.28 7.27 -13.82
CA ALA A 3 8.00 7.85 -14.25
C ALA A 3 7.73 9.23 -13.63
N MET A 4 8.09 9.44 -12.36
CA MET A 4 7.98 10.74 -11.69
C MET A 4 8.97 11.78 -12.25
N GLN A 5 10.17 11.35 -12.65
CA GLN A 5 11.14 12.22 -13.34
C GLN A 5 10.59 12.68 -14.70
N SER A 6 10.02 11.77 -15.50
CA SER A 6 9.37 12.13 -16.76
C SER A 6 8.16 13.06 -16.54
N LEU A 7 7.36 12.83 -15.49
CA LEU A 7 6.28 13.76 -15.11
C LEU A 7 6.81 15.13 -14.67
N GLN A 8 8.02 15.19 -14.11
CA GLN A 8 8.67 16.45 -13.71
C GLN A 8 9.23 17.22 -14.91
N GLU A 9 9.76 16.53 -15.92
CA GLU A 9 10.16 17.14 -17.20
C GLU A 9 8.95 17.82 -17.86
N LEU A 10 7.80 17.15 -17.88
CA LEU A 10 6.53 17.72 -18.35
C LEU A 10 6.02 18.88 -17.47
N ASN A 11 6.41 18.93 -16.21
CA ASN A 11 6.10 20.01 -15.27
C ASN A 11 7.08 21.20 -15.39
N GLY A 12 8.00 21.19 -16.36
CA GLY A 12 8.97 22.26 -16.59
C GLY A 12 9.96 22.46 -15.42
N GLY A 13 10.23 21.42 -14.63
CA GLY A 13 11.11 21.51 -13.47
C GLY A 13 10.55 22.30 -12.28
N SER A 14 9.25 22.63 -12.28
CA SER A 14 8.61 23.37 -11.20
C SER A 14 8.74 22.66 -9.85
N THR A 15 9.00 23.40 -8.79
CA THR A 15 9.02 22.89 -7.41
C THR A 15 7.62 22.65 -6.84
N ARG A 16 6.57 22.93 -7.62
CA ARG A 16 5.16 22.69 -7.27
C ARG A 16 4.61 21.50 -8.03
N ALA A 17 3.98 20.57 -7.32
CA ALA A 17 3.46 19.33 -7.89
C ALA A 17 2.40 19.56 -8.99
N SER A 18 2.56 18.89 -10.13
CA SER A 18 1.57 18.90 -11.21
C SER A 18 0.37 18.01 -10.89
N ASN A 19 -0.76 18.20 -11.58
CA ASN A 19 -1.95 17.35 -11.40
C ASN A 19 -1.65 15.87 -11.71
N ALA A 20 -0.85 15.61 -12.75
CA ALA A 20 -0.47 14.25 -13.12
C ALA A 20 0.42 13.59 -12.05
N GLN A 21 1.36 14.34 -11.46
CA GLN A 21 2.18 13.84 -10.36
C GLN A 21 1.33 13.50 -9.13
N ILE A 22 0.36 14.34 -8.79
CA ILE A 22 -0.56 14.08 -7.66
C ILE A 22 -1.40 12.83 -7.90
N MET A 23 -2.01 12.69 -9.09
CA MET A 23 -2.81 11.51 -9.44
C MET A 23 -1.94 10.24 -9.37
N PHE A 24 -0.76 10.28 -9.99
CA PHE A 24 0.19 9.18 -9.97
C PHE A 24 0.55 8.76 -8.53
N LEU A 25 0.82 9.71 -7.64
CA LEU A 25 1.14 9.42 -6.25
C LEU A 25 -0.02 8.85 -5.46
N CYS A 26 -1.21 9.43 -5.60
CA CYS A 26 -2.37 8.97 -4.84
C CYS A 26 -2.75 7.54 -5.21
N LEU A 27 -2.65 7.18 -6.50
CA LEU A 27 -2.88 5.79 -6.96
C LEU A 27 -1.77 4.82 -6.53
N HIS A 28 -0.54 5.29 -6.29
CA HIS A 28 0.51 4.44 -5.73
C HIS A 28 0.37 4.28 -4.21
N ALA A 29 -0.07 5.31 -3.50
CA ALA A 29 -0.29 5.22 -2.05
C ALA A 29 -1.41 4.25 -1.66
N SER A 30 -2.38 4.01 -2.53
CA SER A 30 -3.41 3.00 -2.25
C SER A 30 -2.88 1.56 -2.36
N GLY A 31 -1.67 1.36 -2.88
CA GLY A 31 -0.88 0.13 -2.73
C GLY A 31 -1.61 -1.16 -3.12
N LEU A 32 -2.19 -1.21 -4.32
CA LEU A 32 -3.01 -2.33 -4.79
C LEU A 32 -2.30 -3.68 -4.58
N THR A 33 -2.65 -4.35 -3.49
CA THR A 33 -2.04 -5.62 -3.10
C THR A 33 -2.89 -6.76 -3.64
N LEU A 34 -2.42 -7.41 -4.70
CA LEU A 34 -3.14 -8.53 -5.32
C LEU A 34 -3.17 -9.76 -4.41
N ILE A 35 -2.01 -10.12 -3.86
CA ILE A 35 -1.89 -11.25 -2.92
C ILE A 35 -1.00 -10.83 -1.74
N PRO A 36 -1.52 -10.82 -0.50
CA PRO A 36 -0.79 -10.41 0.70
C PRO A 36 0.15 -11.52 1.22
N VAL A 37 1.04 -12.03 0.37
CA VAL A 37 1.90 -13.19 0.65
C VAL A 37 2.72 -13.02 1.94
N SER A 38 3.24 -11.81 2.20
CA SER A 38 4.05 -11.53 3.39
C SER A 38 3.24 -11.53 4.70
N ILE A 39 1.93 -11.27 4.61
CA ILE A 39 0.99 -11.30 5.74
C ILE A 39 0.53 -12.74 5.97
N ILE A 40 0.20 -13.47 4.89
CA ILE A 40 -0.13 -14.91 4.94
C ILE A 40 1.03 -15.70 5.57
N ALA A 41 2.26 -15.45 5.13
CA ALA A 41 3.45 -16.10 5.70
C ALA A 41 3.65 -15.76 7.19
N ALA A 42 3.35 -14.52 7.61
CA ALA A 42 3.42 -14.14 9.01
C ALA A 42 2.36 -14.87 9.86
N ARG A 43 1.12 -14.98 9.36
CA ARG A 43 0.04 -15.75 10.00
C ARG A 43 0.40 -17.23 10.11
N ALA A 44 0.93 -17.83 9.04
CA ALA A 44 1.39 -19.21 9.04
C ALA A 44 2.53 -19.45 10.04
N ALA A 45 3.50 -18.53 10.12
CA ALA A 45 4.59 -18.61 11.09
C ALA A 45 4.11 -18.55 12.55
N LEU A 46 3.03 -17.80 12.80
CA LEU A 46 2.35 -17.73 14.10
C LEU A 46 1.26 -18.82 14.30
N ARG A 47 1.20 -19.82 13.41
CA ARG A 47 0.30 -20.98 13.49
C ARG A 47 -1.20 -20.64 13.44
N ALA A 48 -1.58 -19.70 12.58
CA ALA A 48 -2.99 -19.46 12.27
C ALA A 48 -3.68 -20.73 11.75
N GLU A 49 -4.91 -20.98 12.18
CA GLU A 49 -5.73 -22.10 11.69
C GLU A 49 -5.95 -22.02 10.18
N ASN A 50 -6.23 -20.80 9.69
CA ASN A 50 -6.35 -20.51 8.28
C ASN A 50 -5.57 -19.23 7.93
N PRO A 51 -4.30 -19.32 7.47
CA PRO A 51 -3.51 -18.15 7.13
C PRO A 51 -4.05 -17.29 5.98
N THR A 52 -4.93 -17.84 5.13
CA THR A 52 -5.44 -17.17 3.92
C THR A 52 -6.84 -16.56 4.08
N ASP A 53 -7.47 -16.69 5.24
CA ASP A 53 -8.79 -16.11 5.54
C ASP A 53 -8.86 -14.58 5.38
N ILE A 54 -7.73 -13.88 5.55
CA ILE A 54 -7.58 -12.43 5.33
C ILE A 54 -7.49 -12.03 3.84
N PHE A 55 -7.33 -12.98 2.92
CA PHE A 55 -7.06 -12.71 1.50
C PHE A 55 -8.15 -11.83 0.87
N VAL A 56 -9.41 -12.26 0.94
CA VAL A 56 -10.54 -11.56 0.31
C VAL A 56 -10.73 -10.18 0.95
N PRO A 57 -10.81 -10.05 2.29
CA PRO A 57 -10.89 -8.73 2.94
C PRO A 57 -9.75 -7.77 2.56
N CYS A 58 -8.50 -8.23 2.54
CA CYS A 58 -7.34 -7.40 2.14
C CYS A 58 -7.52 -6.85 0.73
N MET A 59 -7.85 -7.73 -0.21
CA MET A 59 -7.92 -7.39 -1.62
C MET A 59 -9.11 -6.46 -1.94
N VAL A 60 -10.24 -6.62 -1.24
CA VAL A 60 -11.36 -5.68 -1.32
C VAL A 60 -10.98 -4.33 -0.71
N ALA A 61 -10.35 -4.31 0.48
CA ALA A 61 -9.96 -3.07 1.15
C ALA A 61 -8.99 -2.23 0.30
N THR A 62 -7.97 -2.85 -0.30
CA THR A 62 -7.01 -2.15 -1.16
C THR A 62 -7.61 -1.68 -2.49
N PHE A 63 -8.54 -2.44 -3.06
CA PHE A 63 -9.29 -1.99 -4.24
C PHE A 63 -10.14 -0.76 -3.92
N VAL A 64 -10.88 -0.78 -2.80
CA VAL A 64 -11.69 0.35 -2.35
C VAL A 64 -10.82 1.57 -2.03
N ALA A 65 -9.67 1.39 -1.38
CA ALA A 65 -8.71 2.48 -1.14
C ALA A 65 -8.20 3.09 -2.47
N THR A 66 -7.94 2.26 -3.47
CA THR A 66 -7.50 2.71 -4.81
C THR A 66 -8.60 3.49 -5.53
N MET A 67 -9.84 3.00 -5.46
CA MET A 67 -11.00 3.71 -5.99
C MET A 67 -11.23 5.04 -5.26
N ALA A 68 -11.08 5.06 -3.94
CA ALA A 68 -11.19 6.29 -3.14
C ALA A 68 -10.14 7.32 -3.55
N ALA A 69 -8.86 6.92 -3.69
CA ALA A 69 -7.80 7.79 -4.16
C ALA A 69 -8.12 8.38 -5.56
N MET A 70 -8.57 7.54 -6.50
CA MET A 70 -8.97 7.96 -7.83
C MET A 70 -10.12 8.97 -7.78
N ILE A 71 -11.16 8.69 -6.99
CA ILE A 71 -12.35 9.54 -6.84
C ILE A 71 -11.99 10.88 -6.21
N ILE A 72 -11.28 10.89 -5.08
CA ILE A 72 -10.88 12.09 -4.35
C ILE A 72 -10.09 13.03 -5.27
N VAL A 73 -9.09 12.50 -5.97
CA VAL A 73 -8.26 13.30 -6.88
C VAL A 73 -9.06 13.75 -8.09
N SER A 74 -9.91 12.90 -8.67
CA SER A 74 -10.74 13.24 -9.83
C SER A 74 -11.73 14.34 -9.52
N ILE A 75 -12.37 14.34 -8.35
CA ILE A 75 -13.23 15.43 -7.88
C ILE A 75 -12.42 16.73 -7.80
N LYS A 76 -11.23 16.69 -7.18
CA LYS A 76 -10.40 17.89 -7.00
C LYS A 76 -9.86 18.44 -8.33
N GLN A 77 -9.55 17.56 -9.27
CA GLN A 77 -9.02 17.89 -10.60
C GLN A 77 -10.11 18.10 -11.66
N LYS A 78 -11.38 17.89 -11.31
CA LYS A 78 -12.54 17.94 -12.21
C LYS A 78 -12.43 16.97 -13.40
N ILE A 79 -11.90 15.77 -13.16
CA ILE A 79 -11.84 14.69 -14.13
C ILE A 79 -13.19 13.96 -14.15
N ASN A 80 -13.74 13.75 -15.35
CA ASN A 80 -14.98 12.99 -15.51
C ASN A 80 -14.71 11.47 -15.51
N LEU A 81 -14.98 10.81 -14.38
CA LEU A 81 -14.80 9.36 -14.22
C LEU A 81 -15.72 8.52 -15.12
N PHE A 82 -16.82 9.08 -15.62
CA PHE A 82 -17.75 8.38 -16.51
C PHE A 82 -17.29 8.37 -17.97
N GLN A 83 -16.08 8.88 -18.26
CA GLN A 83 -15.47 8.71 -19.57
C GLN A 83 -15.39 7.20 -19.91
N PRO A 84 -15.82 6.78 -21.12
CA PRO A 84 -15.83 5.37 -21.52
C PRO A 84 -14.48 4.66 -21.35
N VAL A 85 -13.37 5.37 -21.59
CA VAL A 85 -12.01 4.84 -21.42
C VAL A 85 -11.71 4.54 -19.95
N ILE A 86 -12.07 5.45 -19.03
CA ILE A 86 -11.85 5.26 -17.59
C ILE A 86 -12.71 4.10 -17.09
N LEU A 87 -13.98 4.07 -17.49
CA LEU A 87 -14.90 2.98 -17.17
C LEU A 87 -14.42 1.63 -17.72
N ALA A 88 -13.89 1.59 -18.95
CA ALA A 88 -13.34 0.38 -19.54
C ALA A 88 -12.13 -0.15 -18.74
N TRP A 89 -11.23 0.74 -18.31
CA TRP A 89 -10.10 0.35 -17.46
C TRP A 89 -10.54 -0.16 -16.09
N ILE A 90 -11.39 0.60 -15.40
CA ILE A 90 -11.93 0.19 -14.10
C ILE A 90 -12.68 -1.13 -14.23
N GLY A 91 -13.54 -1.28 -15.23
CA GLY A 91 -14.32 -2.49 -15.48
C GLY A 91 -13.44 -3.71 -15.77
N THR A 92 -12.41 -3.54 -16.60
CA THR A 92 -11.47 -4.62 -16.92
C THR A 92 -10.67 -5.05 -15.70
N ILE A 93 -10.12 -4.10 -14.94
CA ILE A 93 -9.36 -4.40 -13.71
C ILE A 93 -10.28 -5.07 -12.67
N SER A 94 -11.50 -4.56 -12.50
CA SER A 94 -12.48 -5.14 -11.58
C SER A 94 -12.85 -6.57 -11.96
N LEU A 95 -13.02 -6.84 -13.27
CA LEU A 95 -13.30 -8.19 -13.77
C LEU A 95 -12.12 -9.13 -13.52
N LEU A 96 -10.89 -8.69 -13.79
CA LEU A 96 -9.70 -9.50 -13.55
C LEU A 96 -9.52 -9.83 -12.07
N ILE A 97 -9.72 -8.83 -11.20
CA ILE A 97 -9.69 -9.02 -9.74
C ILE A 97 -10.78 -10.01 -9.30
N ALA A 98 -12.01 -9.86 -9.80
CA ALA A 98 -13.10 -10.77 -9.46
C ALA A 98 -12.82 -12.22 -9.90
N LEU A 99 -12.27 -12.42 -11.10
CA LEU A 99 -11.86 -13.73 -11.59
C LEU A 99 -10.71 -14.32 -10.75
N LEU A 100 -9.75 -13.49 -10.35
CA LEU A 100 -8.64 -13.90 -9.49
C LEU A 100 -9.15 -14.36 -8.12
N VAL A 101 -10.09 -13.62 -7.50
CA VAL A 101 -10.73 -14.04 -6.25
C VAL A 101 -11.44 -15.37 -6.41
N GLN A 102 -12.27 -15.49 -7.46
CA GLN A 102 -13.03 -16.71 -7.70
C GLN A 102 -12.12 -17.93 -7.91
N PHE A 103 -10.95 -17.73 -8.50
CA PHE A 103 -9.93 -18.75 -8.65
C PHE A 103 -9.27 -19.10 -7.31
N ILE A 104 -8.78 -18.10 -6.56
CA ILE A 104 -8.01 -18.28 -5.32
C ILE A 104 -8.87 -18.84 -4.18
N VAL A 105 -10.13 -18.43 -4.05
CA VAL A 105 -11.02 -18.90 -2.97
C VAL A 105 -11.32 -20.40 -3.06
N ARG A 106 -11.10 -21.03 -4.22
CA ARG A 106 -11.24 -22.50 -4.40
C ARG A 106 -9.99 -23.28 -4.00
N MET A 107 -8.91 -22.59 -3.63
CA MET A 107 -7.61 -23.18 -3.31
C MET A 107 -7.40 -23.24 -1.79
N ASN A 108 -6.63 -24.22 -1.32
CA ASN A 108 -6.20 -24.27 0.08
C ASN A 108 -5.01 -23.31 0.33
N ALA A 109 -4.59 -23.14 1.59
CA ALA A 109 -3.53 -22.20 1.95
C ALA A 109 -2.17 -22.52 1.29
N ASP A 110 -1.79 -23.79 1.21
CA ASP A 110 -0.52 -24.24 0.62
C ASP A 110 -0.51 -24.00 -0.89
N ASP A 111 -1.63 -24.27 -1.55
CA ASP A 111 -1.83 -24.03 -2.98
C ASP A 111 -1.77 -22.54 -3.30
N VAL A 112 -2.38 -21.68 -2.47
CA VAL A 112 -2.32 -20.21 -2.63
C VAL A 112 -0.88 -19.74 -2.53
N GLN A 113 -0.13 -20.22 -1.54
CA GLN A 113 1.28 -19.84 -1.34
C GLN A 113 2.17 -20.31 -2.50
N SER A 114 1.98 -21.56 -2.94
CA SER A 114 2.68 -22.14 -4.08
C SER A 114 2.38 -21.37 -5.38
N PHE A 115 1.09 -21.17 -5.69
CA PHE A 115 0.66 -20.40 -6.86
C PHE A 115 1.24 -18.99 -6.87
N SER A 116 1.15 -18.28 -5.73
CA SER A 116 1.67 -16.92 -5.60
C SER A 116 3.18 -16.84 -5.80
N SER A 117 3.91 -17.85 -5.29
CA SER A 117 5.36 -17.91 -5.41
C SER A 117 5.80 -18.22 -6.85
N VAL A 118 5.12 -19.17 -7.50
CA VAL A 118 5.36 -19.49 -8.91
C VAL A 118 5.01 -18.28 -9.79
N LEU A 119 3.82 -17.70 -9.62
CA LEU A 119 3.40 -16.52 -10.39
C LEU A 119 4.39 -15.36 -10.25
N SER A 120 4.81 -15.03 -9.03
CA SER A 120 5.76 -13.94 -8.78
C SER A 120 7.12 -14.21 -9.42
N ASN A 121 7.67 -15.41 -9.24
CA ASN A 121 8.95 -15.78 -9.84
C ASN A 121 8.88 -15.82 -11.36
N SER A 122 7.78 -16.34 -11.93
CA SER A 122 7.55 -16.37 -13.37
C SER A 122 7.43 -14.96 -13.96
N ILE A 123 6.75 -14.02 -13.29
CA ILE A 123 6.68 -12.61 -13.72
C ILE A 123 8.07 -11.98 -13.69
N ILE A 124 8.85 -12.16 -12.61
CA ILE A 124 10.20 -11.60 -12.50
C ILE A 124 11.11 -12.14 -13.59
N LEU A 125 11.15 -13.46 -13.77
CA LEU A 125 11.94 -14.11 -14.81
C LEU A 125 11.48 -13.68 -16.22
N GLY A 126 10.17 -13.54 -16.42
CA GLY A 126 9.59 -13.03 -17.65
C GLY A 126 10.02 -11.60 -17.97
N ILE A 127 10.00 -10.70 -16.98
CA ILE A 127 10.49 -9.32 -17.13
C ILE A 127 11.99 -9.32 -17.47
N PHE A 128 12.79 -10.12 -16.78
CA PHE A 128 14.23 -10.24 -17.07
C PHE A 128 14.47 -10.72 -18.51
N PHE A 129 13.75 -11.77 -18.93
CA PHE A 129 13.85 -12.30 -20.29
C PHE A 129 13.43 -11.27 -21.35
N LEU A 130 12.33 -10.53 -21.11
CA LEU A 130 11.87 -9.45 -21.99
C LEU A 130 12.90 -8.30 -22.09
N ILE A 131 13.56 -7.94 -20.99
CA ILE A 131 14.63 -6.93 -21.00
C ILE A 131 15.80 -7.41 -21.85
N VAL A 132 16.26 -8.65 -21.64
CA VAL A 132 17.37 -9.25 -22.40
C VAL A 132 17.02 -9.36 -23.89
N LEU A 133 15.84 -9.88 -24.23
CA LEU A 133 15.37 -9.96 -25.62
C LEU A 133 15.25 -8.58 -26.26
N GLY A 134 14.70 -7.60 -25.53
CA GLY A 134 14.57 -6.22 -26.01
C GLY A 134 15.92 -5.57 -26.28
N ALA A 135 16.92 -5.84 -25.44
CA ALA A 135 18.28 -5.39 -25.63
C ALA A 135 18.97 -6.08 -26.80
N LEU A 136 18.80 -7.40 -26.96
CA LEU A 136 19.31 -8.13 -28.14
C LEU A 136 18.68 -7.59 -29.44
N TYR A 137 17.36 -7.38 -29.46
CA TYR A 137 16.62 -6.84 -30.60
C TYR A 137 17.10 -5.43 -30.98
N LYS A 138 17.31 -4.56 -29.98
CA LYS A 138 17.80 -3.20 -30.19
C LYS A 138 19.33 -3.10 -30.26
N ARG A 139 20.04 -4.23 -30.15
CA ARG A 139 21.51 -4.30 -30.10
C ARG A 139 22.13 -3.38 -29.04
N ILE A 140 21.52 -3.36 -27.86
CA ILE A 140 22.00 -2.61 -26.69
C ILE A 140 22.95 -3.49 -25.90
N ASP A 141 24.08 -2.94 -25.46
CA ASP A 141 24.96 -3.61 -24.49
C ASP A 141 24.26 -3.68 -23.13
N ILE A 142 23.82 -4.89 -22.76
CA ILE A 142 23.06 -5.15 -21.54
C ILE A 142 23.89 -4.84 -20.29
N PHE A 143 25.18 -5.19 -20.32
CA PHE A 143 26.03 -5.06 -19.15
C PHE A 143 26.29 -3.59 -18.86
N ASP A 144 26.69 -2.82 -19.88
CA ASP A 144 26.94 -1.39 -19.73
C ASP A 144 25.67 -0.63 -19.33
N ALA A 145 24.53 -0.92 -19.97
CA ALA A 145 23.25 -0.31 -19.62
C ALA A 145 22.82 -0.66 -18.18
N PHE A 146 23.10 -1.87 -17.71
CA PHE A 146 22.85 -2.26 -16.32
C PHE A 146 23.74 -1.46 -15.35
N ILE A 147 25.04 -1.32 -15.63
CA ILE A 147 25.97 -0.56 -14.79
C ILE A 147 25.57 0.92 -14.73
N GLU A 148 25.19 1.52 -15.86
CA GLU A 148 24.70 2.89 -15.91
C GLU A 148 23.41 3.06 -15.08
N GLY A 149 22.46 2.12 -15.24
CA GLY A 149 21.23 2.08 -14.46
C GLY A 149 21.49 1.95 -12.95
N ALA A 150 22.43 1.09 -12.55
CA ALA A 150 22.83 0.89 -11.16
C ALA A 150 23.45 2.16 -10.56
N LYS A 151 24.33 2.86 -11.29
CA LYS A 151 24.92 4.15 -10.88
C LYS A 151 23.85 5.22 -10.66
N GLY A 152 22.92 5.39 -11.61
CA GLY A 152 21.83 6.35 -11.49
C GLY A 152 20.87 6.01 -10.34
N GLY A 153 20.66 4.71 -10.08
CA GLY A 153 19.93 4.22 -8.91
C GLY A 153 20.60 4.59 -7.59
N PHE A 154 21.92 4.45 -7.51
CA PHE A 154 22.71 4.84 -6.34
C PHE A 154 22.63 6.34 -6.07
N GLU A 155 22.80 7.19 -7.08
CA GLU A 155 22.65 8.64 -6.95
C GLU A 155 21.26 9.04 -6.45
N THR A 156 20.23 8.39 -7.02
CA THR A 156 18.84 8.57 -6.58
C THR A 156 18.67 8.20 -5.11
N ALA A 157 19.25 7.08 -4.66
CA ALA A 157 19.20 6.67 -3.26
C ALA A 157 19.83 7.72 -2.35
N VAL A 158 21.04 8.20 -2.67
CA VAL A 158 21.73 9.26 -1.89
C VAL A 158 20.90 10.53 -1.77
N ARG A 159 20.23 10.95 -2.85
CA ARG A 159 19.34 12.13 -2.85
C ARG A 159 18.13 11.97 -1.92
N ILE A 160 17.63 10.74 -1.76
CA ILE A 160 16.42 10.43 -0.99
C ILE A 160 16.73 10.20 0.51
N ILE A 161 17.94 9.74 0.85
CA ILE A 161 18.35 9.42 2.23
C ILE A 161 18.00 10.53 3.25
N PRO A 162 18.33 11.82 3.02
CA PRO A 162 18.06 12.86 4.02
C PRO A 162 16.57 12.99 4.35
N TYR A 163 15.69 12.89 3.34
CA TYR A 163 14.25 12.95 3.52
C TYR A 163 13.73 11.76 4.31
N LEU A 164 14.24 10.56 4.01
CA LEU A 164 13.85 9.34 4.74
C LEU A 164 14.32 9.36 6.18
N VAL A 165 15.57 9.77 6.44
CA VAL A 165 16.12 9.85 7.81
C VAL A 165 15.30 10.82 8.65
N GLY A 166 15.03 12.04 8.16
CA GLY A 166 14.24 13.02 8.90
C GLY A 166 12.83 12.52 9.24
N MET A 167 12.16 11.88 8.28
CA MET A 167 10.84 11.29 8.48
C MET A 167 10.89 10.11 9.48
N LEU A 168 11.85 9.19 9.34
CA LEU A 168 11.97 8.01 10.22
C LEU A 168 12.29 8.40 11.67
N VAL A 169 13.11 9.44 11.88
CA VAL A 169 13.38 10.00 13.22
C VAL A 169 12.09 10.57 13.83
N ALA A 170 11.35 11.39 13.08
CA ALA A 170 10.09 11.97 13.56
C ALA A 170 9.05 10.89 13.92
N ILE A 171 8.91 9.85 13.08
CA ILE A 171 8.00 8.72 13.35
C ILE A 171 8.45 7.95 14.59
N SER A 172 9.76 7.69 14.74
CA SER A 172 10.28 6.96 15.88
C SER A 172 10.03 7.72 17.18
N MET A 173 10.26 9.05 17.20
CA MET A 173 9.95 9.91 18.33
C MET A 173 8.46 9.86 18.70
N LEU A 174 7.56 9.97 17.71
CA LEU A 174 6.11 9.89 17.91
C LEU A 174 5.64 8.52 18.42
N ARG A 175 6.31 7.45 17.97
CA ARG A 175 6.02 6.09 18.46
C ARG A 175 6.49 5.91 19.89
N THR A 176 7.68 6.39 20.25
CA THR A 176 8.23 6.25 21.60
C THR A 176 7.61 7.20 22.62
N SER A 177 6.86 8.22 22.19
CA SER A 177 6.25 9.21 23.08
C SER A 177 4.99 8.71 23.80
N GLY A 178 4.48 7.51 23.49
CA GLY A 178 3.23 7.00 24.07
C GLY A 178 1.96 7.62 23.44
N THR A 179 2.11 8.39 22.36
CA THR A 179 1.00 9.13 21.76
C THR A 179 -0.01 8.22 21.09
N PHE A 180 0.42 7.10 20.48
CA PHE A 180 -0.50 6.16 19.84
C PHE A 180 -1.35 5.43 20.88
N GLU A 181 -0.74 5.03 22.00
CA GLU A 181 -1.41 4.40 23.13
C GLU A 181 -2.50 5.34 23.69
N ALA A 182 -2.14 6.61 23.94
CA ALA A 182 -3.11 7.60 24.40
C ALA A 182 -4.28 7.81 23.42
N ILE A 183 -4.02 7.81 22.11
CA ILE A 183 -5.07 7.92 21.08
C ILE A 183 -5.96 6.66 21.11
N ILE A 184 -5.37 5.47 21.18
CA ILE A 184 -6.11 4.20 21.19
C ILE A 184 -7.00 4.10 22.44
N ASP A 185 -6.47 4.45 23.61
CA ASP A 185 -7.23 4.44 24.87
C ASP A 185 -8.38 5.46 24.87
N ALA A 186 -8.13 6.65 24.31
CA ALA A 186 -9.17 7.66 24.11
C ALA A 186 -10.26 7.15 23.16
N MET A 187 -9.89 6.53 22.04
CA MET A 187 -10.85 5.92 21.11
C MET A 187 -11.66 4.83 21.81
N LYS A 188 -11.01 3.91 22.54
CA LYS A 188 -11.68 2.85 23.29
C LYS A 188 -12.72 3.42 24.25
N SER A 189 -12.35 4.46 24.99
CA SER A 189 -13.23 5.14 25.94
C SER A 189 -14.43 5.81 25.26
N VAL A 190 -14.21 6.49 24.14
CA VAL A 190 -15.28 7.15 23.37
C VAL A 190 -16.26 6.13 22.79
N PHE A 191 -15.77 5.06 22.14
CA PHE A 191 -16.63 4.03 21.57
C PHE A 191 -17.37 3.22 22.64
N ALA A 192 -16.73 2.95 23.77
CA ALA A 192 -17.38 2.33 24.92
C ALA A 192 -18.50 3.21 25.49
N ALA A 193 -18.30 4.53 25.58
CA ALA A 193 -19.28 5.47 26.13
C ALA A 193 -20.57 5.56 25.28
N ILE A 194 -20.48 5.31 23.97
CA ILE A 194 -21.64 5.28 23.06
C ILE A 194 -22.23 3.86 22.89
N GLY A 195 -21.74 2.86 23.66
CA GLY A 195 -22.21 1.48 23.59
C GLY A 195 -21.82 0.74 22.30
N ALA A 196 -20.81 1.23 21.57
CA ALA A 196 -20.32 0.58 20.37
C ALA A 196 -19.33 -0.55 20.70
N ASP A 197 -19.22 -1.52 19.80
CA ASP A 197 -18.24 -2.60 19.88
C ASP A 197 -16.82 -2.01 19.78
N THR A 198 -15.95 -2.32 20.74
CA THR A 198 -14.58 -1.80 20.80
C THR A 198 -13.53 -2.78 20.30
N ARG A 199 -13.90 -3.98 19.81
CA ARG A 199 -12.95 -5.03 19.37
C ARG A 199 -12.02 -4.53 18.26
N PHE A 200 -12.49 -3.63 17.40
CA PHE A 200 -11.68 -3.07 16.31
C PHE A 200 -10.56 -2.14 16.81
N VAL A 201 -10.72 -1.54 17.99
CA VAL A 201 -9.78 -0.56 18.55
C VAL A 201 -8.42 -1.21 18.79
N ASP A 202 -8.40 -2.47 19.22
CA ASP A 202 -7.17 -3.22 19.50
C ASP A 202 -6.36 -3.54 18.21
N GLY A 203 -6.98 -3.43 17.02
CA GLY A 203 -6.31 -3.55 15.71
C GLY A 203 -5.86 -2.22 15.08
N LEU A 204 -6.26 -1.07 15.64
CA LEU A 204 -5.92 0.25 15.11
C LEU A 204 -4.44 0.67 15.17
N PRO A 205 -3.56 0.15 16.07
CA PRO A 205 -2.16 0.56 16.03
C PRO A 205 -1.51 0.34 14.66
N THR A 206 -1.84 -0.76 13.96
CA THR A 206 -1.37 -1.00 12.59
C THR A 206 -1.83 0.09 11.62
N ALA A 207 -3.10 0.50 11.69
CA ALA A 207 -3.66 1.56 10.85
C ALA A 207 -2.97 2.91 11.05
N LEU A 208 -2.66 3.28 12.29
CA LEU A 208 -2.04 4.56 12.62
C LEU A 208 -0.59 4.65 12.13
N ILE A 209 0.15 3.54 12.19
CA ILE A 209 1.53 3.49 11.71
C ILE A 209 1.61 3.35 10.19
N LYS A 210 0.61 2.74 9.55
CA LYS A 210 0.68 2.35 8.13
C LYS A 210 0.99 3.51 7.16
N PRO A 211 0.35 4.69 7.24
CA PRO A 211 0.71 5.84 6.38
C PRO A 211 2.15 6.34 6.58
N LEU A 212 2.72 6.09 7.76
CA LEU A 212 4.04 6.56 8.18
C LEU A 212 5.14 5.57 7.81
N SER A 213 4.94 4.28 8.10
CA SER A 213 5.95 3.23 7.96
C SER A 213 5.35 1.85 7.76
N GLY A 214 5.71 1.19 6.65
CA GLY A 214 5.20 -0.13 6.29
C GLY A 214 5.83 -1.23 7.13
N SER A 215 7.10 -1.08 7.48
CA SER A 215 7.82 -2.00 8.39
C SER A 215 7.37 -1.79 9.83
N GLY A 216 7.13 -0.55 10.26
CA GLY A 216 6.57 -0.24 11.57
C GLY A 216 5.17 -0.83 11.75
N ALA A 217 4.30 -0.64 10.76
CA ALA A 217 2.95 -1.19 10.78
C ALA A 217 2.96 -2.72 10.79
N ARG A 218 3.90 -3.35 10.07
CA ARG A 218 4.09 -4.81 10.13
C ARG A 218 4.50 -5.26 11.52
N GLY A 219 5.38 -4.50 12.20
CA GLY A 219 5.73 -4.73 13.60
C GLY A 219 4.50 -4.70 14.52
N MET A 220 3.65 -3.67 14.38
CA MET A 220 2.41 -3.57 15.15
C MET A 220 1.43 -4.71 14.82
N MET A 221 1.33 -5.12 13.56
CA MET A 221 0.50 -6.25 13.17
C MET A 221 0.95 -7.55 13.86
N ILE A 222 2.25 -7.81 13.90
CA ILE A 222 2.80 -8.97 14.62
C ILE A 222 2.49 -8.86 16.11
N ASP A 223 2.70 -7.69 16.70
CA ASP A 223 2.42 -7.43 18.12
C ASP A 223 0.95 -7.68 18.49
N THR A 224 0.01 -7.19 17.67
CA THR A 224 -1.43 -7.47 17.86
C THR A 224 -1.72 -8.97 17.78
N MET A 225 -1.14 -9.70 16.81
CA MET A 225 -1.34 -11.14 16.70
C MET A 225 -0.73 -11.92 17.87
N THR A 226 0.43 -11.49 18.39
CA THR A 226 1.05 -12.15 19.55
C THR A 226 0.33 -11.83 20.87
N THR A 227 -0.25 -10.63 20.98
CA THR A 227 -0.93 -10.17 22.20
C THR A 227 -2.35 -10.71 22.31
N TYR A 228 -3.14 -10.65 21.23
CA TYR A 228 -4.55 -11.04 21.25
C TYR A 228 -4.81 -12.42 20.65
N GLY A 229 -3.81 -13.01 19.98
CA GLY A 229 -3.93 -14.25 19.24
C GLY A 229 -4.04 -14.01 17.73
N VAL A 230 -3.40 -14.88 16.95
CA VAL A 230 -3.31 -14.76 15.48
C VAL A 230 -4.69 -14.82 14.79
N ASP A 231 -5.61 -15.62 15.33
CA ASP A 231 -6.99 -15.76 14.82
C ASP A 231 -8.00 -14.92 15.62
N SER A 232 -7.55 -14.02 16.48
CA SER A 232 -8.44 -13.05 17.11
C SER A 232 -8.99 -12.06 16.09
N PHE A 233 -10.13 -11.44 16.42
CA PHE A 233 -10.70 -10.35 15.62
C PHE A 233 -9.66 -9.24 15.37
N ALA A 234 -8.96 -8.81 16.43
CA ALA A 234 -7.93 -7.78 16.36
C ALA A 234 -6.75 -8.22 15.49
N GLY A 235 -6.29 -9.48 15.63
CA GLY A 235 -5.21 -10.04 14.82
C GLY A 235 -5.53 -10.08 13.32
N ARG A 236 -6.73 -10.54 12.96
CA ARG A 236 -7.20 -10.55 11.57
C ARG A 236 -7.40 -9.14 11.02
N LEU A 237 -8.00 -8.23 11.80
CA LEU A 237 -8.15 -6.82 11.41
C LEU A 237 -6.79 -6.16 11.16
N ALA A 238 -5.81 -6.37 12.04
CA ALA A 238 -4.46 -5.84 11.86
C ALA A 238 -3.79 -6.36 10.58
N CYS A 239 -4.02 -7.63 10.22
CA CYS A 239 -3.59 -8.18 8.92
C CYS A 239 -4.25 -7.47 7.73
N VAL A 240 -5.56 -7.22 7.79
CA VAL A 240 -6.28 -6.50 6.72
C VAL A 240 -5.77 -5.07 6.57
N LEU A 241 -5.59 -4.36 7.68
CA LEU A 241 -5.03 -3.00 7.71
C LEU A 241 -3.60 -2.94 7.18
N GLN A 242 -2.77 -3.95 7.46
CA GLN A 242 -1.42 -4.01 6.91
C GLN A 242 -1.43 -4.15 5.38
N GLY A 243 -2.43 -4.83 4.82
CA GLY A 243 -2.58 -5.07 3.38
C GLY A 243 -3.38 -4.01 2.62
N SER A 244 -4.04 -3.07 3.29
CA SER A 244 -5.05 -2.21 2.65
C SER A 244 -4.49 -1.01 1.88
N SER A 245 -3.30 -0.52 2.20
CA SER A 245 -2.67 0.61 1.50
C SER A 245 -1.15 0.55 1.53
N ASP A 246 -0.48 1.53 0.94
CA ASP A 246 0.96 1.75 1.02
C ASP A 246 1.28 2.92 1.97
N THR A 247 2.57 3.26 2.10
CA THR A 247 3.05 4.26 3.05
C THR A 247 2.97 5.68 2.49
N THR A 248 1.90 6.42 2.80
CA THR A 248 1.67 7.80 2.31
C THR A 248 2.87 8.73 2.43
N PHE A 249 3.44 8.90 3.63
CA PHE A 249 4.54 9.86 3.84
C PHE A 249 5.85 9.40 3.19
N TYR A 250 6.13 8.09 3.20
CA TYR A 250 7.28 7.52 2.54
C TYR A 250 7.20 7.67 1.02
N VAL A 251 6.04 7.35 0.42
CA VAL A 251 5.79 7.51 -1.02
C VAL A 251 6.01 8.98 -1.42
N ILE A 252 5.51 9.94 -0.64
CA ILE A 252 5.76 11.37 -0.89
C ILE A 252 7.26 11.69 -0.80
N ALA A 253 7.94 11.31 0.29
CA ALA A 253 9.34 11.61 0.52
C ALA A 253 10.25 11.04 -0.59
N VAL A 254 10.02 9.78 -0.98
CA VAL A 254 10.80 9.11 -2.03
C VAL A 254 10.54 9.75 -3.39
N TYR A 255 9.29 9.90 -3.78
CA TYR A 255 8.96 10.30 -5.14
C TYR A 255 9.14 11.80 -5.37
N PHE A 256 8.68 12.67 -4.47
CA PHE A 256 8.92 14.11 -4.60
C PHE A 256 10.36 14.49 -4.26
N GLY A 257 11.01 13.79 -3.32
CA GLY A 257 12.43 13.99 -3.03
C GLY A 257 13.32 13.71 -4.24
N ALA A 258 13.02 12.65 -5.01
CA ALA A 258 13.74 12.29 -6.22
C ALA A 258 13.68 13.35 -7.33
N VAL A 259 12.65 14.21 -7.33
CA VAL A 259 12.47 15.29 -8.33
C VAL A 259 12.53 16.69 -7.72
N SER A 260 12.89 16.81 -6.43
CA SER A 260 12.97 18.07 -5.68
C SER A 260 11.70 18.94 -5.74
N VAL A 261 10.53 18.30 -5.75
CA VAL A 261 9.26 19.01 -5.52
C VAL A 261 9.18 19.41 -4.04
N LYS A 262 8.84 20.67 -3.78
CA LYS A 262 8.74 21.27 -2.43
C LYS A 262 7.28 21.56 -2.03
N ASP A 263 6.47 22.04 -2.97
CA ASP A 263 5.03 22.28 -2.76
C ASP A 263 4.23 21.05 -3.21
N THR A 264 3.79 20.26 -2.24
CA THR A 264 3.01 19.02 -2.44
C THR A 264 1.53 19.29 -2.69
N ARG A 265 1.08 20.56 -2.62
CA ARG A 265 -0.30 21.00 -2.78
C ARG A 265 -1.25 20.21 -1.86
N TYR A 266 -2.19 19.47 -2.43
CA TYR A 266 -3.21 18.71 -1.70
C TYR A 266 -2.92 17.19 -1.68
N SER A 267 -1.75 16.74 -2.13
CA SER A 267 -1.45 15.30 -2.25
C SER A 267 -1.51 14.59 -0.91
N VAL A 268 -0.89 15.14 0.13
CA VAL A 268 -0.88 14.55 1.49
C VAL A 268 -2.31 14.34 1.98
N GLY A 269 -3.15 15.38 1.90
CA GLY A 269 -4.55 15.30 2.36
C GLY A 269 -5.37 14.30 1.54
N ALA A 270 -5.18 14.26 0.22
CA ALA A 270 -5.88 13.29 -0.63
C ALA A 270 -5.48 11.84 -0.31
N MET A 271 -4.20 11.59 -0.07
CA MET A 271 -3.68 10.27 0.28
C MET A 271 -4.16 9.83 1.67
N LEU A 272 -4.11 10.71 2.68
CA LEU A 272 -4.62 10.40 4.02
C LEU A 272 -6.14 10.16 4.05
N LEU A 273 -6.91 10.85 3.21
CA LEU A 273 -8.34 10.58 3.07
C LEU A 273 -8.59 9.23 2.41
N ALA A 274 -7.80 8.84 1.40
CA ALA A 274 -7.89 7.51 0.81
C ALA A 274 -7.49 6.41 1.81
N ASP A 275 -6.43 6.64 2.60
CA ASP A 275 -6.04 5.75 3.70
C ASP A 275 -7.18 5.60 4.72
N LEU A 276 -7.84 6.69 5.10
CA LEU A 276 -8.98 6.66 6.01
C LEU A 276 -10.13 5.80 5.46
N VAL A 277 -10.45 5.93 4.17
CA VAL A 277 -11.46 5.07 3.52
C VAL A 277 -11.01 3.61 3.55
N GLY A 278 -9.73 3.33 3.31
CA GLY A 278 -9.15 1.98 3.42
C GLY A 278 -9.24 1.40 4.84
N ILE A 279 -8.99 2.22 5.87
CA ILE A 279 -9.11 1.83 7.29
C ILE A 279 -10.56 1.51 7.64
N ILE A 280 -11.50 2.39 7.30
CA ILE A 280 -12.93 2.18 7.54
C ILE A 280 -13.41 0.91 6.84
N THR A 281 -13.01 0.73 5.58
CA THR A 281 -13.37 -0.47 4.80
C THR A 281 -12.81 -1.73 5.44
N SER A 282 -11.56 -1.70 5.91
CA SER A 282 -10.93 -2.82 6.61
C SER A 282 -11.68 -3.20 7.89
N ILE A 283 -12.12 -2.21 8.67
CA ILE A 283 -12.91 -2.44 9.89
C ILE A 283 -14.26 -3.08 9.55
N LEU A 284 -14.97 -2.55 8.55
CA LEU A 284 -16.26 -3.09 8.13
C LEU A 284 -16.14 -4.52 7.59
N LEU A 285 -15.10 -4.80 6.79
CA LEU A 285 -14.85 -6.15 6.29
C LEU A 285 -14.43 -7.10 7.41
N ALA A 286 -13.67 -6.64 8.40
CA ALA A 286 -13.34 -7.48 9.55
C ALA A 286 -14.61 -7.89 10.33
N TYR A 287 -15.55 -6.97 10.57
CA TYR A 287 -16.84 -7.31 11.17
C TYR A 287 -17.69 -8.22 10.29
N LEU A 288 -17.66 -8.04 8.97
CA LEU A 288 -18.43 -8.87 8.05
C LEU A 288 -17.91 -10.32 7.97
N PHE A 289 -16.59 -10.51 8.00
CA PHE A 289 -15.96 -11.83 7.80
C PHE A 289 -15.60 -12.55 9.10
N PHE A 290 -15.34 -11.82 10.18
CA PHE A 290 -14.78 -12.35 11.44
C PHE A 290 -15.54 -11.89 12.71
N GLY A 291 -16.60 -11.09 12.55
CA GLY A 291 -17.32 -10.41 13.62
C GLY A 291 -18.31 -11.27 14.39
#